data_AF-A0A7J0GXQ4-F1
#
_entry.id   AF-A0A7J0GXQ4-F1
#
_cell.length_a   1.000
_cell.length_b   1.000
_cell.length_c   1.000
_cell.angle_alpha   90.00
_cell.angle_beta   90.00
_cell.angle_gamma   90.00
#
_symmetry.space_group_name_H-M   'P 1'
#
loop_
_entity.id
_entity.type
_entity.pdbx_description
1 polymer ?
#
loop_
_entity_poly.entity_id
_entity_poly.type
_entity_poly.pdbx_seq_one_letter_code
_entity_poly.pdbx_strand_id
1 'polypeptide(L)'
;MAEIESLKGQKDSAVDDDFVHVMVVQGEKNSAVASTEGANVVDTTDELTVPDLFEENFKELRKWVDLKSSKYGTLLVIRERRCGRLGTALKAVNDMIQDAGEPPKKKLYELKLSLLDEIGWGHLVSYERQWMHIRFPASLPLF
;
A
#
# COMPACT_ATOMS: atom_id res chain seq x y z
N MET A 1 -14.71 7.13 -32.63
CA MET A 1 -15.36 6.65 -31.38
C MET A 1 -14.46 5.66 -30.63
N ALA A 2 -13.79 4.70 -31.28
CA ALA A 2 -12.93 3.71 -30.61
C ALA A 2 -11.59 4.26 -30.05
N GLU A 3 -11.08 5.38 -30.56
CA GLU A 3 -9.76 5.94 -30.16
C GLU A 3 -9.79 6.70 -28.83
N ILE A 4 -10.94 7.23 -28.42
CA ILE A 4 -11.08 8.03 -27.19
C ILE A 4 -11.21 7.15 -25.94
N GLU A 5 -11.76 5.94 -26.07
CA GLU A 5 -11.83 4.96 -24.97
C GLU A 5 -10.47 4.36 -24.63
N SER A 6 -9.59 4.18 -25.63
CA SER A 6 -8.23 3.67 -25.42
C SER A 6 -7.36 4.65 -24.62
N LEU A 7 -7.49 5.95 -24.88
CA LEU A 7 -6.74 7.00 -24.16
C LEU A 7 -7.20 7.20 -22.70
N LYS A 8 -8.42 6.80 -22.35
CA LYS A 8 -8.94 6.88 -20.97
C LYS A 8 -8.39 5.73 -20.10
N GLY A 9 -8.39 4.50 -20.63
CA GLY A 9 -7.82 3.34 -19.93
C GLY A 9 -6.30 3.43 -19.70
N GLN A 10 -5.58 4.13 -20.58
CA GLN A 10 -4.13 4.31 -20.45
C GLN A 10 -3.75 5.38 -19.39
N LYS A 11 -4.65 6.35 -19.12
CA LYS A 11 -4.42 7.37 -18.10
C LYS A 11 -4.76 6.89 -16.69
N ASP A 12 -5.81 6.07 -16.55
CA ASP A 12 -6.22 5.55 -15.24
C ASP A 12 -5.20 4.54 -14.69
N SER A 13 -4.63 3.68 -15.53
CA SER A 13 -3.59 2.72 -15.12
C SER A 13 -2.26 3.38 -14.73
N ALA A 14 -1.85 4.44 -15.43
CA ALA A 14 -0.59 5.14 -15.16
C ALA A 14 -0.63 5.96 -13.85
N VAL A 15 -1.79 6.54 -13.50
CA VAL A 15 -1.94 7.36 -12.28
C VAL A 15 -1.94 6.48 -11.04
N ASP A 16 -2.58 5.31 -11.09
CA ASP A 16 -2.51 4.33 -10.00
C ASP A 16 -1.07 3.83 -9.81
N ASP A 17 -0.34 3.65 -10.90
CA ASP A 17 1.02 3.11 -10.91
C ASP A 17 2.07 4.05 -10.30
N ASP A 18 2.00 5.35 -10.57
CA ASP A 18 2.89 6.36 -9.99
C ASP A 18 2.50 6.71 -8.54
N PHE A 19 1.20 6.71 -8.23
CA PHE A 19 0.72 6.99 -6.87
C PHE A 19 1.16 5.91 -5.87
N VAL A 20 1.14 4.64 -6.28
CA VAL A 20 1.64 3.52 -5.46
C VAL A 20 3.15 3.63 -5.24
N HIS A 21 3.94 4.03 -6.24
CA HIS A 21 5.39 4.23 -6.08
C HIS A 21 5.69 5.37 -5.11
N VAL A 22 4.97 6.49 -5.20
CA VAL A 22 5.12 7.60 -4.25
C VAL A 22 4.73 7.15 -2.84
N MET A 23 3.67 6.35 -2.66
CA MET A 23 3.24 5.88 -1.34
C MET A 23 4.16 4.84 -0.70
N VAL A 24 4.73 3.90 -1.48
CA VAL A 24 5.74 2.94 -0.99
C VAL A 24 6.99 3.68 -0.51
N VAL A 25 7.47 4.66 -1.29
CA VAL A 25 8.65 5.45 -0.94
C VAL A 25 8.39 6.44 0.21
N GLN A 26 7.17 6.98 0.34
CA GLN A 26 6.84 7.91 1.43
C GLN A 26 6.65 7.20 2.78
N GLY A 27 6.26 5.92 2.77
CA GLY A 27 6.23 5.07 3.98
C GLY A 27 7.60 4.88 4.62
N GLU A 28 8.67 4.89 3.83
CA GLU A 28 10.05 4.78 4.32
C GLU A 28 10.57 6.12 4.89
N LYS A 29 10.13 7.26 4.34
CA LYS A 29 10.62 8.58 4.75
C LYS A 29 10.03 9.14 6.04
N ASN A 30 8.86 8.68 6.47
CA ASN A 30 8.26 9.12 7.74
C ASN A 30 8.81 8.37 8.97
N SER A 31 9.55 7.28 8.79
CA SER A 31 10.25 6.57 9.87
C SER A 31 11.66 7.14 10.13
N ALA A 32 12.26 7.84 9.15
CA ALA A 32 13.65 8.29 9.21
C ALA A 32 13.87 9.71 9.82
N VAL A 33 12.82 10.45 10.19
CA VAL A 33 12.94 11.83 10.73
C VAL A 33 12.58 11.91 12.23
N ALA A 34 12.86 10.86 13.00
CA ALA A 34 12.67 10.86 14.45
C ALA A 34 13.92 10.38 15.22
N SER A 35 15.12 10.56 14.68
CA SER A 35 16.36 10.31 15.42
C SER A 35 17.47 11.24 14.95
N THR A 36 18.23 11.77 15.91
CA THR A 36 19.17 12.92 15.86
C THR A 36 18.42 14.25 15.99
N GLU A 37 18.54 15.04 17.05
CA GLU A 37 19.71 15.36 17.90
C GLU A 37 19.32 15.50 19.38
N GLY A 38 20.26 15.22 20.27
CA GLY A 38 20.04 15.22 21.71
C GLY A 38 20.29 16.56 22.42
N ALA A 39 19.75 16.60 23.64
CA ALA A 39 20.13 17.38 24.83
C ALA A 39 19.52 18.80 25.03
N ASN A 40 18.38 18.85 25.72
CA ASN A 40 18.34 19.42 27.09
C ASN A 40 17.10 18.96 27.89
N VAL A 41 17.30 18.82 29.20
CA VAL A 41 16.37 18.36 30.23
C VAL A 41 15.36 19.46 30.58
N VAL A 42 14.08 19.11 30.79
CA VAL A 42 13.23 19.50 31.93
C VAL A 42 11.77 19.04 31.70
N ASP A 43 11.23 18.49 32.79
CA ASP A 43 9.88 17.98 33.07
C ASP A 43 8.73 18.97 32.77
N THR A 44 7.50 18.45 32.73
CA THR A 44 6.17 19.11 32.78
C THR A 44 5.39 19.31 31.46
N THR A 45 4.43 18.39 31.24
CA THR A 45 3.03 18.60 30.80
C THR A 45 2.74 19.15 29.39
N ASP A 46 1.73 18.52 28.77
CA ASP A 46 1.09 18.78 27.46
C ASP A 46 1.85 18.25 26.24
N GLU A 47 1.76 16.93 26.05
CA GLU A 47 1.91 16.31 24.73
C GLU A 47 0.82 16.89 23.80
N LEU A 48 1.19 17.97 23.12
CA LEU A 48 0.50 18.52 21.98
C LEU A 48 0.32 17.39 20.97
N THR A 49 -0.84 16.74 21.02
CA THR A 49 -1.30 15.79 20.02
C THR A 49 -1.32 16.52 18.70
N VAL A 50 -0.26 16.36 17.91
CA VAL A 50 -0.25 16.79 16.52
C VAL A 50 -1.48 16.12 15.89
N PRO A 51 -2.44 16.90 15.37
CA PRO A 51 -3.64 16.32 14.80
C PRO A 51 -3.22 15.36 13.69
N ASP A 52 -3.66 14.12 13.77
CA ASP A 52 -3.41 13.14 12.72
C ASP A 52 -4.32 13.47 11.53
N LEU A 53 -3.89 14.44 10.73
CA LEU A 53 -4.56 14.95 9.55
C LEU A 53 -5.00 13.82 8.60
N PHE A 54 -4.23 12.73 8.55
CA PHE A 54 -4.60 11.57 7.74
C PHE A 54 -5.83 10.86 8.30
N GLU A 55 -5.93 10.65 9.61
CA GLU A 55 -7.11 10.01 10.21
C GLU A 55 -8.35 10.90 10.15
N GLU A 56 -8.19 12.22 10.27
CA GLU A 56 -9.29 13.17 10.07
C GLU A 56 -9.81 13.13 8.63
N ASN A 57 -8.92 13.26 7.65
CA ASN A 57 -9.26 13.16 6.23
C ASN A 57 -9.86 11.79 5.88
N PHE A 58 -9.34 10.70 6.46
CA PHE A 58 -9.85 9.36 6.23
C PHE A 58 -11.25 9.18 6.83
N LYS A 59 -11.51 9.74 8.02
CA LYS A 59 -12.86 9.76 8.63
C LYS A 59 -13.84 10.53 7.77
N GLU A 60 -13.43 11.64 7.18
CA GLU A 60 -14.26 12.39 6.24
C GLU A 60 -14.53 11.58 4.97
N LEU A 61 -13.49 11.07 4.31
CA LEU A 61 -13.62 10.27 3.09
C LEU A 61 -14.55 9.06 3.28
N ARG A 62 -14.48 8.40 4.43
CA ARG A 62 -15.35 7.27 4.80
C ARG A 62 -16.84 7.63 4.80
N LYS A 63 -17.21 8.89 5.06
CA LYS A 63 -18.61 9.33 5.04
C LYS A 63 -19.18 9.37 3.62
N TRP A 64 -18.31 9.60 2.64
CA TRP A 64 -18.71 9.83 1.24
C TRP A 64 -18.50 8.61 0.36
N VAL A 65 -17.64 7.68 0.76
CA VAL A 65 -17.21 6.59 -0.11
C VAL A 65 -17.14 5.25 0.62
N ASP A 66 -17.50 4.17 -0.10
CA ASP A 66 -17.26 2.81 0.35
C ASP A 66 -15.78 2.43 0.19
N LEU A 67 -15.10 2.35 1.32
CA LEU A 67 -13.68 2.00 1.42
C LEU A 67 -13.40 0.52 1.11
N LYS A 68 -14.44 -0.32 0.97
CA LYS A 68 -14.30 -1.72 0.52
C LYS A 68 -14.15 -1.85 -0.99
N SER A 69 -14.39 -0.78 -1.74
CA SER A 69 -14.12 -0.77 -3.17
C SER A 69 -12.62 -0.89 -3.43
N SER A 70 -12.24 -1.71 -4.42
CA SER A 70 -10.85 -1.91 -4.86
C SER A 70 -10.09 -0.59 -5.09
N LYS A 71 -10.80 0.46 -5.54
CA LYS A 71 -10.27 1.82 -5.75
C LYS A 71 -9.59 2.45 -4.52
N TYR A 72 -10.05 2.10 -3.32
CA TYR A 72 -9.53 2.66 -2.06
C TYR A 72 -8.72 1.64 -1.25
N GLY A 73 -8.50 0.44 -1.80
CA GLY A 73 -7.78 -0.63 -1.10
C GLY A 73 -6.38 -0.22 -0.66
N THR A 74 -5.65 0.52 -1.50
CA THR A 74 -4.31 1.03 -1.16
C THR A 74 -4.33 1.99 0.02
N LEU A 75 -5.31 2.90 0.09
CA LEU A 75 -5.46 3.83 1.23
C LEU A 75 -5.77 3.06 2.53
N LEU A 76 -6.59 2.02 2.43
CA LEU A 76 -6.90 1.15 3.57
C LEU A 76 -5.64 0.44 4.07
N VAL A 77 -4.80 -0.09 3.17
CA VAL A 77 -3.53 -0.75 3.54
C VAL A 77 -2.60 0.21 4.29
N ILE A 78 -2.47 1.45 3.82
CA ILE A 78 -1.60 2.46 4.44
C ILE A 78 -2.10 2.83 5.83
N ARG A 79 -3.41 3.04 5.97
CA ARG A 79 -4.02 3.30 7.26
C ARG A 79 -3.74 2.16 8.24
N GLU A 80 -3.98 0.92 7.81
CA GLU A 80 -3.80 -0.25 8.67
C GLU A 80 -2.34 -0.47 9.07
N ARG A 81 -1.39 -0.17 8.16
CA ARG A 81 0.05 -0.10 8.49
C ARG A 81 0.34 0.95 9.55
N ARG A 82 -0.18 2.19 9.40
CA ARG A 82 0.00 3.27 10.41
C ARG A 82 -0.59 2.90 11.78
N CYS A 83 -1.70 2.16 11.80
CA CYS A 83 -2.30 1.64 13.03
C CYS A 83 -1.61 0.39 13.60
N GLY A 84 -0.54 -0.13 12.97
CA GLY A 84 0.13 -1.36 13.38
C GLY A 84 -0.69 -2.64 13.16
N ARG A 85 -1.81 -2.55 12.44
CA ARG A 85 -2.73 -3.68 12.17
C ARG A 85 -2.32 -4.39 10.88
N LEU A 86 -1.12 -4.97 10.88
CA LEU A 86 -0.52 -5.60 9.69
C LEU A 86 -1.36 -6.74 9.11
N GLY A 87 -2.06 -7.51 9.95
CA GLY A 87 -2.96 -8.58 9.48
C GLY A 87 -4.16 -8.05 8.68
N THR A 88 -4.76 -6.92 9.11
CA THR A 88 -5.84 -6.26 8.36
C THR A 88 -5.33 -5.66 7.06
N ALA A 89 -4.13 -5.08 7.08
CA ALA A 89 -3.46 -4.60 5.88
C ALA A 89 -3.24 -5.73 4.87
N LEU A 90 -2.76 -6.90 5.34
CA LEU A 90 -2.54 -8.07 4.49
C LEU A 90 -3.86 -8.59 3.91
N LYS A 91 -4.93 -8.60 4.70
CA LYS A 91 -6.28 -8.94 4.24
C LYS A 91 -6.73 -7.99 3.12
N ALA A 92 -6.60 -6.68 3.30
CA ALA A 92 -6.98 -5.70 2.29
C ALA A 92 -6.21 -5.90 0.97
N VAL A 93 -4.89 -6.15 1.04
CA VAL A 93 -4.10 -6.50 -0.16
C VAL A 93 -4.60 -7.79 -0.81
N ASN A 94 -4.93 -8.81 -0.03
CA ASN A 94 -5.43 -10.07 -0.56
C ASN A 94 -6.81 -9.91 -1.22
N ASP A 95 -7.70 -9.13 -0.63
CA ASP A 95 -9.01 -8.82 -1.19
C ASP A 95 -8.87 -8.08 -2.54
N MET A 96 -7.90 -7.17 -2.67
CA MET A 96 -7.57 -6.52 -3.95
C MET A 96 -7.01 -7.49 -4.99
N ILE A 97 -6.19 -8.47 -4.57
CA ILE A 97 -5.64 -9.50 -5.47
C ILE A 97 -6.73 -10.47 -5.95
N GLN A 98 -7.72 -10.76 -5.10
CA GLN A 98 -8.82 -11.67 -5.41
C GLN A 98 -9.93 -11.04 -6.25
N ASP A 99 -9.87 -9.73 -6.50
CA ASP A 99 -10.83 -9.04 -7.35
C ASP A 99 -10.71 -9.57 -8.79
N ALA A 100 -11.56 -10.55 -9.12
CA ALA A 100 -11.45 -11.43 -10.29
C ALA A 100 -11.57 -10.72 -11.65
N GLY A 101 -11.83 -9.42 -11.64
CA GLY A 101 -11.94 -8.59 -12.84
C GLY A 101 -10.61 -8.09 -13.40
N GLU A 102 -9.53 -8.07 -12.60
CA GLU A 102 -8.26 -7.45 -13.01
C GLU A 102 -7.13 -8.46 -13.25
N PRO A 103 -6.26 -8.23 -14.25
CA PRO A 103 -5.07 -9.04 -14.42
C PRO A 103 -4.19 -8.96 -13.15
N PRO A 104 -3.45 -10.02 -12.79
CA PRO A 104 -2.56 -10.01 -11.64
C PRO A 104 -1.61 -8.81 -11.70
N LYS A 105 -1.73 -7.88 -10.75
CA LYS A 105 -0.86 -6.69 -10.66
C LYS A 105 0.38 -7.00 -9.85
N LYS A 106 1.56 -7.00 -10.46
CA LYS A 106 2.84 -7.32 -9.79
C LYS A 106 3.06 -6.49 -8.51
N LYS A 107 2.72 -5.21 -8.54
CA LYS A 107 2.87 -4.28 -7.41
C LYS A 107 2.10 -4.69 -6.16
N LEU A 108 0.91 -5.30 -6.30
CA LEU A 108 0.14 -5.79 -5.15
C LEU A 108 0.85 -6.96 -4.46
N TYR A 109 1.52 -7.82 -5.23
CA TYR A 109 2.33 -8.92 -4.68
C TYR A 109 3.61 -8.40 -4.02
N GLU A 110 4.25 -7.36 -4.55
CA GLU A 110 5.39 -6.70 -3.91
C GLU A 110 4.98 -6.03 -2.57
N LEU A 111 3.79 -5.40 -2.54
CA LEU A 111 3.22 -4.85 -1.31
C LEU A 111 2.87 -5.94 -0.29
N LYS A 112 2.37 -7.09 -0.76
CA LYS A 112 2.14 -8.28 0.08
C LYS A 112 3.46 -8.79 0.69
N LEU A 113 4.53 -8.85 -0.10
CA LEU A 113 5.84 -9.29 0.36
C LEU A 113 6.42 -8.37 1.44
N SER A 114 6.34 -7.04 1.26
CA SER A 114 6.80 -6.10 2.30
C SER A 114 6.00 -6.23 3.59
N LEU A 115 4.67 -6.41 3.52
CA LEU A 115 3.86 -6.69 4.71
C LEU A 115 4.28 -7.99 5.42
N LEU A 116 4.51 -9.06 4.66
CA LEU A 116 4.93 -10.35 5.23
C LEU A 116 6.32 -10.29 5.87
N ASP A 117 7.21 -9.46 5.31
CA ASP A 117 8.55 -9.21 5.86
C ASP A 117 8.47 -8.42 7.16
N GLU A 118 7.64 -7.37 7.21
CA GLU A 118 7.35 -6.59 8.43
C GLU A 118 6.74 -7.44 9.55
N ILE A 119 5.89 -8.42 9.20
CA ILE A 119 5.32 -9.38 10.17
C ILE A 119 6.36 -10.42 10.63
N GLY A 120 7.45 -10.62 9.88
CA GLY A 120 8.49 -11.60 10.16
C GLY A 120 8.21 -13.02 9.65
N TRP A 121 7.29 -13.17 8.69
CA TRP A 121 6.94 -14.48 8.10
C TRP A 121 7.86 -14.85 6.94
N GLY A 122 9.17 -14.97 7.22
CA GLY A 122 10.20 -15.16 6.19
C GLY A 122 10.04 -16.40 5.30
N HIS A 123 9.43 -17.47 5.82
CA HIS A 123 9.11 -18.67 5.03
C HIS A 123 8.06 -18.37 3.94
N LEU A 124 7.02 -17.60 4.26
CA LEU A 124 5.99 -17.18 3.31
C LEU A 124 6.54 -16.18 2.29
N VAL A 125 7.42 -15.26 2.72
CA VAL A 125 8.13 -14.34 1.81
C VAL A 125 8.92 -15.11 0.77
N SER A 126 9.67 -16.14 1.19
CA SER A 126 10.47 -16.97 0.28
C SER A 126 9.59 -17.70 -0.74
N TYR A 127 8.48 -18.27 -0.28
CA TYR A 127 7.52 -18.95 -1.14
C TYR A 127 6.88 -17.98 -2.14
N GLU A 128 6.35 -16.84 -1.70
CA GLU A 128 5.72 -15.85 -2.59
C GLU A 128 6.71 -15.29 -3.63
N ARG A 129 8.00 -15.13 -3.27
CA ARG A 129 9.03 -14.76 -4.25
C ARG A 129 9.17 -15.79 -5.37
N GLN A 130 9.11 -17.08 -5.06
CA GLN A 130 9.13 -18.13 -6.09
C GLN A 130 7.88 -18.04 -6.98
N TRP A 131 6.71 -17.83 -6.39
CA TRP A 131 5.47 -17.67 -7.14
C TRP A 131 5.44 -16.44 -8.05
N MET A 132 6.12 -15.35 -7.68
CA MET A 132 6.24 -14.20 -8.57
C MET A 132 6.91 -14.55 -9.90
N HIS A 133 7.93 -15.42 -9.90
CA HIS A 133 8.61 -15.83 -11.14
C HIS A 133 7.68 -16.65 -12.06
N ILE A 134 6.78 -17.42 -11.47
CA ILE A 134 5.80 -18.24 -12.19
C ILE A 134 4.66 -17.36 -12.73
N ARG A 135 4.13 -16.43 -11.91
CA ARG A 135 3.04 -15.53 -12.31
C ARG A 135 3.48 -14.46 -13.29
N PHE A 136 4.73 -13.99 -13.18
CA PHE A 136 5.31 -12.90 -13.98
C PHE A 136 6.61 -13.34 -14.65
N PRO A 137 6.54 -14.21 -15.67
CA PRO A 137 7.73 -14.61 -16.41
C PRO A 137 8.27 -13.44 -17.26
N ALA A 138 9.59 -13.39 -17.46
CA ALA A 138 10.24 -12.34 -18.26
C ALA A 138 9.89 -12.41 -19.76
N SER A 139 9.55 -13.59 -20.25
CA SER A 139 9.08 -13.83 -21.60
C SER A 139 8.03 -14.94 -21.58
N LEU A 140 7.12 -14.92 -22.55
CA LEU A 140 6.17 -16.01 -22.73
C LEU A 140 6.93 -17.31 -23.02
N PRO A 141 6.46 -18.46 -22.50
CA PRO A 141 7.07 -19.74 -22.81
C PRO A 141 7.02 -20.00 -24.31
N LEU A 142 8.10 -20.55 -24.85
CA LEU A 142 8.12 -21.11 -26.21
C LEU A 142 7.21 -22.34 -26.23
N PHE A 143 6.42 -22.44 -27.32
CA PHE A 143 5.32 -23.39 -27.52
C PHE A 143 5.63 -24.84 -27.13
#